data_AF-A0A8W8KJ38-F1
#
_entry.id   AF-A0A8W8KJ38-F1
#
_cell.length_a   1.000
_cell.length_b   1.000
_cell.length_c   1.000
_cell.angle_alpha   90.00
_cell.angle_beta   90.00
_cell.angle_gamma   90.00
#
_symmetry.space_group_name_H-M   'P 1'
#
loop_
_entity.id
_entity.type
_entity.pdbx_description
1 polymer ?
#
loop_
_entity_poly.entity_id
_entity_poly.type
_entity_poly.pdbx_seq_one_letter_code
_entity_poly.pdbx_strand_id
1 'polypeptide(L)'
;TLNSVFMCYLGLQAGKILMTFKEPSARVKRFLIWGLFLCLIAGALCGFKKDGGTIPLNKNLWSLSFVLCMAGFAFVLLAFCYVTIDVYKVWSGAPFYFPGMNPIVLYMGHEVLHRHFPISWEASQYHYSLLSMDLWGTVFWVLVGLVLYKKRIFITV
;
A
#
# COMPACT_ATOMS: atom_id res chain seq x y z
N THR A 1 -4.51 -4.22 19.62
CA THR A 1 -4.04 -2.93 20.16
C THR A 1 -2.52 -2.83 20.11
N LEU A 2 -1.75 -3.73 20.74
CA LEU A 2 -0.28 -3.68 20.71
C LEU A 2 0.32 -3.72 19.30
N ASN A 3 -0.16 -4.64 18.45
CA ASN A 3 0.29 -4.75 17.04
C ASN A 3 0.03 -3.45 16.26
N SER A 4 -1.06 -2.75 16.54
CA SER A 4 -1.43 -1.48 15.91
C SER A 4 -0.51 -0.34 16.37
N VAL A 5 -0.19 -0.28 17.67
CA VAL A 5 0.80 0.68 18.21
C VAL A 5 2.17 0.46 17.58
N PHE A 6 2.58 -0.81 17.47
CA PHE A 6 3.86 -1.17 16.86
C PHE A 6 3.92 -0.84 15.36
N MET A 7 2.84 -1.09 14.61
CA MET A 7 2.71 -0.64 13.21
C MET A 7 2.87 0.87 13.07
N CYS A 8 2.21 1.64 13.94
CA CYS A 8 2.33 3.10 13.95
C CYS A 8 3.78 3.55 14.23
N TYR A 9 4.45 2.91 15.20
CA TYR A 9 5.84 3.16 15.51
C TYR A 9 6.78 2.91 14.31
N LEU A 10 6.57 1.82 13.56
CA LEU A 10 7.36 1.53 12.36
C LEU A 10 7.16 2.61 11.27
N GLY A 11 5.94 3.12 11.12
CA GLY A 11 5.66 4.27 10.25
C GLY A 11 6.38 5.55 10.70
N LEU A 12 6.35 5.85 12.00
CA LEU A 12 7.10 6.97 12.58
C LEU A 12 8.60 6.83 12.33
N GLN A 13 9.14 5.62 12.44
CA GLN A 13 10.55 5.35 12.17
C GLN A 13 10.91 5.63 10.70
N ALA A 14 10.06 5.27 9.75
CA ALA A 14 10.25 5.62 8.34
C ALA A 14 10.31 7.15 8.13
N GLY A 15 9.39 7.89 8.77
CA GLY A 15 9.38 9.35 8.72
C GLY A 15 10.63 9.99 9.34
N LYS A 16 11.11 9.47 10.48
CA LYS A 16 12.34 9.94 11.12
C LYS A 16 13.57 9.72 10.24
N ILE A 17 13.65 8.61 9.51
CA ILE A 17 14.74 8.36 8.55
C ILE A 17 14.74 9.41 7.44
N LEU A 18 13.56 9.77 6.90
CA LEU A 18 13.44 10.81 5.87
C LEU A 18 13.90 12.18 6.39
N MET A 19 13.50 12.56 7.60
CA MET A 19 13.81 13.87 8.18
C MET A 19 15.27 14.00 8.65
N THR A 20 15.85 12.93 9.19
CA THR A 20 17.18 12.98 9.83
C THR A 20 18.31 12.90 8.82
N PHE A 21 18.18 12.05 7.81
CA PHE A 21 19.26 11.80 6.84
C PHE A 21 19.02 12.61 5.58
N LYS A 22 20.00 13.43 5.18
CA LYS A 22 19.91 14.27 3.98
C LYS A 22 20.37 13.54 2.73
N GLU A 23 21.34 12.64 2.85
CA GLU A 23 21.87 11.89 1.71
C GLU A 23 20.89 10.81 1.21
N PRO A 24 20.60 10.76 -0.10
CA PRO A 24 19.71 9.75 -0.67
C PRO A 24 20.18 8.31 -0.45
N SER A 25 21.49 8.06 -0.62
CA SER A 25 22.09 6.74 -0.40
C SER A 25 21.94 6.27 1.04
N ALA A 26 22.06 7.18 2.01
CA ALA A 26 21.92 6.90 3.43
C ALA A 26 20.47 6.60 3.85
N ARG A 27 19.48 7.19 3.17
CA ARG A 27 18.04 6.86 3.35
C ARG A 27 17.74 5.46 2.82
N VAL A 28 18.11 5.19 1.57
CA VAL A 28 17.82 3.93 0.88
C VAL A 28 18.45 2.74 1.62
N LYS A 29 19.73 2.85 2.01
CA LYS A 29 20.39 1.80 2.79
C LYS A 29 19.61 1.46 4.07
N ARG A 30 19.14 2.47 4.80
CA ARG A 30 18.38 2.25 6.04
C ARG A 30 17.01 1.63 5.79
N PHE A 31 16.29 2.08 4.76
CA PHE A 31 15.03 1.44 4.40
C PHE A 31 15.21 -0.01 4.00
N LEU A 32 16.25 -0.35 3.24
CA LEU A 32 16.55 -1.73 2.89
C LEU A 32 16.95 -2.57 4.11
N ILE A 33 17.77 -2.02 5.01
CA ILE A 33 18.16 -2.71 6.25
C ILE A 33 16.92 -2.97 7.12
N TRP A 34 16.07 -1.97 7.36
CA TRP A 34 14.83 -2.13 8.12
C TRP A 34 13.88 -3.12 7.44
N GLY A 35 13.70 -3.01 6.12
CA GLY A 35 12.85 -3.88 5.34
C GLY A 35 13.28 -5.35 5.44
N LEU A 36 14.56 -5.64 5.17
CA LEU A 36 15.12 -6.98 5.26
C LEU A 36 15.07 -7.53 6.69
N PHE A 37 15.42 -6.72 7.69
CA PHE A 37 15.39 -7.12 9.09
C PHE A 37 13.97 -7.53 9.53
N LEU A 38 12.96 -6.71 9.21
CA LEU A 38 11.57 -7.01 9.56
C LEU A 38 11.04 -8.24 8.81
N CYS A 39 11.37 -8.38 7.51
CA CYS A 39 11.01 -9.57 6.74
C CYS A 39 11.67 -10.84 7.27
N LEU A 40 12.93 -10.79 7.72
CA LEU A 40 13.63 -11.94 8.30
C LEU A 40 13.00 -12.35 9.64
N ILE A 41 12.67 -11.39 10.52
CA ILE A 41 11.96 -11.67 11.76
C ILE A 41 10.59 -12.28 11.45
N ALA A 42 9.84 -11.70 10.52
CA ALA A 42 8.55 -12.25 10.10
C ALA A 42 8.67 -13.69 9.57
N GLY A 43 9.68 -13.95 8.74
CA GLY A 43 9.99 -15.28 8.20
C GLY A 43 10.34 -16.29 9.29
N ALA A 44 11.17 -15.89 10.26
CA ALA A 44 11.54 -16.70 11.42
C ALA A 44 10.32 -17.03 12.29
N LEU A 45 9.45 -16.05 12.58
CA LEU A 45 8.21 -16.24 13.34
C LEU A 45 7.19 -17.12 12.60
N CYS A 46 7.21 -17.10 11.27
CA CYS A 46 6.35 -17.95 10.45
C CYS A 46 6.97 -19.33 10.16
N GLY A 47 8.22 -19.56 10.57
CA GLY A 47 9.00 -20.76 10.21
C GLY A 47 9.13 -20.95 8.70
N PHE A 48 9.09 -19.86 7.91
CA PHE A 48 9.05 -19.86 6.44
C PHE A 48 7.95 -20.74 5.81
N LYS A 49 6.92 -21.10 6.57
CA LYS A 49 5.80 -21.91 6.09
C LYS A 49 4.51 -21.10 6.16
N LYS A 50 3.67 -21.23 5.13
CA LYS A 50 2.36 -20.58 5.08
C LYS A 50 1.45 -21.04 6.22
N ASP A 51 1.50 -22.33 6.54
CA ASP A 51 0.73 -22.99 7.58
C ASP A 51 1.65 -23.85 8.48
N GLY A 52 1.48 -23.74 9.80
CA GLY A 52 2.21 -24.55 10.79
C GLY A 52 3.44 -23.90 11.46
N GLY A 53 3.75 -22.64 11.17
CA GLY A 53 4.74 -21.86 11.93
C GLY A 53 4.26 -21.54 13.35
N THR A 54 5.18 -21.09 14.23
CA THR A 54 4.85 -20.70 15.63
C THR A 54 3.80 -19.60 15.66
N ILE A 55 3.86 -18.64 14.73
CA ILE A 55 2.80 -17.67 14.48
C ILE A 55 2.49 -17.64 12.98
N PRO A 56 1.39 -18.27 12.52
CA PRO A 56 1.02 -18.30 11.10
C PRO A 56 0.71 -16.91 10.55
N LEU A 57 1.08 -16.68 9.30
CA LEU A 57 1.06 -15.36 8.67
C LEU A 57 -0.35 -14.79 8.50
N ASN A 58 -1.40 -15.60 8.38
CA ASN A 58 -2.75 -15.08 8.05
C ASN A 58 -3.90 -15.88 8.69
N LYS A 59 -3.72 -16.47 9.89
CA LYS A 59 -4.86 -17.08 10.62
C LYS A 59 -5.74 -16.06 11.32
N ASN A 60 -5.15 -14.97 11.80
CA ASN A 60 -5.87 -13.77 12.27
C ASN A 60 -5.41 -12.63 11.38
N LEU A 61 -6.34 -11.83 10.84
CA LEU A 61 -6.09 -10.67 9.94
C LEU A 61 -5.18 -9.57 10.53
N TRP A 62 -4.54 -9.81 11.68
CA TRP A 62 -3.62 -8.89 12.33
C TRP A 62 -2.54 -9.60 13.17
N SER A 63 -2.03 -10.75 12.74
CA SER A 63 -0.94 -11.44 13.45
C SER A 63 0.36 -10.63 13.45
N LEU A 64 1.23 -10.87 14.43
CA LEU A 64 2.50 -10.14 14.54
C LEU A 64 3.42 -10.42 13.34
N SER A 65 3.50 -11.68 12.89
CA SER A 65 4.25 -12.08 11.70
C SER A 65 3.72 -11.36 10.45
N PHE A 66 2.40 -11.20 10.32
CA PHE A 66 1.78 -10.45 9.23
C PHE A 66 2.21 -8.99 9.23
N VAL A 67 2.09 -8.34 10.39
CA VAL A 67 2.46 -6.94 10.61
C VAL A 67 3.91 -6.67 10.25
N LEU A 68 4.82 -7.50 10.74
CA LEU A 68 6.26 -7.39 10.45
C LEU A 68 6.57 -7.60 8.97
N CYS A 69 5.93 -8.59 8.34
CA CYS A 69 6.08 -8.88 6.92
C CYS A 69 5.62 -7.69 6.07
N MET A 70 4.40 -7.19 6.31
CA MET A 70 3.83 -6.06 5.58
C MET A 70 4.62 -4.78 5.80
N ALA A 71 5.09 -4.50 7.02
CA ALA A 71 5.95 -3.36 7.30
C ALA A 71 7.30 -3.48 6.59
N GLY A 72 7.91 -4.67 6.58
CA GLY A 72 9.16 -4.93 5.86
C GLY A 72 9.01 -4.67 4.34
N PHE A 73 7.94 -5.18 3.73
CA PHE A 73 7.60 -4.89 2.34
C PHE A 73 7.34 -3.41 2.10
N ALA A 74 6.65 -2.71 3.02
CA ALA A 74 6.42 -1.28 2.91
C ALA A 74 7.72 -0.46 2.92
N PHE A 75 8.72 -0.83 3.73
CA PHE A 75 10.04 -0.19 3.71
C PHE A 75 10.78 -0.38 2.39
N VAL A 76 10.73 -1.59 1.82
CA VAL A 76 11.35 -1.89 0.52
C VAL A 76 10.63 -1.14 -0.60
N LEU A 77 9.30 -1.13 -0.59
CA LEU A 77 8.49 -0.39 -1.56
C LEU A 77 8.75 1.12 -1.46
N LEU A 78 8.84 1.66 -0.24
CA LEU A 78 9.18 3.06 -0.02
C LEU A 78 10.57 3.39 -0.55
N ALA A 79 11.56 2.51 -0.36
CA ALA A 79 12.89 2.68 -0.92
C ALA A 79 12.87 2.71 -2.47
N PHE A 80 12.10 1.82 -3.09
CA PHE A 80 11.92 1.77 -4.53
C PHE A 80 11.25 3.04 -5.07
N CYS A 81 10.13 3.47 -4.46
CA CYS A 81 9.44 4.71 -4.82
C CYS A 81 10.34 5.93 -4.65
N TYR A 82 11.08 6.02 -3.54
CA TYR A 82 12.02 7.12 -3.29
C TYR A 82 13.11 7.20 -4.36
N VAL A 83 13.70 6.06 -4.73
CA VAL A 83 14.76 6.02 -5.76
C VAL A 83 14.22 6.40 -7.13
N THR A 84 13.06 5.87 -7.51
CA THR A 84 12.48 6.11 -8.84
C THR A 84 11.94 7.54 -9.02
N ILE A 85 11.30 8.09 -7.98
CA ILE A 85 10.65 9.41 -8.01
C ILE A 85 11.62 10.51 -7.61
N ASP A 86 12.30 10.41 -6.46
CA ASP A 86 13.10 11.51 -5.91
C ASP A 86 14.55 11.53 -6.41
N VAL A 87 15.17 10.36 -6.61
CA VAL A 87 16.58 10.26 -7.02
C VAL A 87 16.73 10.32 -8.54
N TYR A 88 16.14 9.37 -9.26
CA TYR A 88 16.28 9.30 -10.72
C TYR A 88 15.27 10.15 -11.47
N LYS A 89 14.19 10.62 -10.80
CA LYS A 89 13.13 11.44 -11.40
C LYS A 89 12.56 10.87 -12.70
N VAL A 90 12.55 9.55 -12.83
CA VAL A 90 12.03 8.83 -14.01
C VAL A 90 10.52 8.98 -14.09
N TRP A 91 9.88 9.20 -12.95
CA TRP A 91 8.43 9.21 -12.84
C TRP A 91 7.95 10.23 -11.80
N SER A 92 6.83 10.89 -12.09
CA SER A 92 6.27 11.93 -11.20
C SER A 92 5.36 11.37 -10.10
N GLY A 93 5.22 10.05 -9.98
CA GLY A 93 4.27 9.39 -9.07
C GLY A 93 2.81 9.40 -9.54
N ALA A 94 2.51 9.91 -10.74
CA ALA A 94 1.18 9.87 -11.36
C ALA A 94 0.93 8.50 -12.03
N PRO A 95 -0.18 7.79 -11.76
CA PRO A 95 -1.42 8.33 -11.22
C PRO A 95 -1.61 8.14 -9.72
N PHE A 96 -0.72 7.49 -8.98
CA PHE A 96 -0.97 7.04 -7.60
C PHE A 96 -1.31 8.15 -6.61
N TYR A 97 -0.75 9.35 -6.78
CA TYR A 97 -1.07 10.44 -5.86
C TYR A 97 -2.50 10.98 -6.04
N PHE A 98 -3.09 10.94 -7.25
CA PHE A 98 -4.45 11.46 -7.49
C PHE A 98 -5.53 10.79 -6.64
N PRO A 99 -5.68 9.44 -6.67
CA PRO A 99 -6.58 8.76 -5.76
C PRO A 99 -6.07 8.80 -4.33
N GLY A 100 -4.74 8.83 -4.12
CA GLY A 100 -4.13 8.89 -2.80
C GLY A 100 -4.48 10.12 -1.96
N MET A 101 -4.88 11.23 -2.58
CA MET A 101 -5.34 12.44 -1.86
C MET A 101 -6.81 12.39 -1.43
N ASN A 102 -7.61 11.48 -1.96
CA ASN A 102 -9.02 11.31 -1.61
C ASN A 102 -9.38 9.83 -1.35
N PRO A 103 -8.58 9.07 -0.56
CA PRO A 103 -8.71 7.62 -0.49
C PRO A 103 -10.03 7.19 0.15
N ILE A 104 -10.53 7.94 1.14
CA ILE A 104 -11.79 7.64 1.83
C ILE A 104 -13.00 7.82 0.92
N VAL A 105 -13.01 8.87 0.09
CA VAL A 105 -14.09 9.15 -0.87
C VAL A 105 -14.15 8.04 -1.91
N LEU A 106 -12.98 7.64 -2.41
CA LEU A 106 -12.86 6.55 -3.39
C LEU A 106 -13.32 5.22 -2.79
N TYR A 107 -12.91 4.90 -1.57
CA TYR A 107 -13.33 3.70 -0.87
C TYR A 107 -14.84 3.66 -0.62
N MET A 108 -15.39 4.70 0.02
CA MET A 108 -16.82 4.79 0.30
C MET A 108 -17.65 4.82 -0.98
N GLY A 109 -17.19 5.56 -1.99
CA GLY A 109 -17.84 5.62 -3.29
C GLY A 109 -17.86 4.26 -3.99
N HIS A 110 -16.75 3.51 -3.94
CA HIS A 110 -16.69 2.17 -4.49
C HIS A 110 -17.63 1.23 -3.74
N GLU A 111 -17.65 1.26 -2.41
CA GLU A 111 -18.51 0.40 -1.60
C GLU A 111 -20.01 0.65 -1.87
N VAL A 112 -20.41 1.92 -1.94
CA VAL A 112 -21.80 2.33 -2.21
C VAL A 112 -22.23 1.96 -3.64
N LEU A 113 -21.31 2.02 -4.60
CA LEU A 113 -21.59 1.81 -6.03
C LEU A 113 -21.11 0.45 -6.55
N HIS A 114 -20.66 -0.46 -5.69
CA HIS A 114 -20.02 -1.73 -6.06
C HIS A 114 -20.91 -2.62 -6.94
N ARG A 115 -22.23 -2.43 -6.97
CA ARG A 115 -23.18 -3.20 -7.80
C ARG A 115 -23.92 -2.37 -8.84
N HIS A 116 -23.51 -1.12 -9.04
CA HIS A 116 -24.22 -0.20 -9.92
C HIS A 116 -23.38 0.16 -11.13
N PHE A 117 -24.02 0.16 -12.29
CA PHE A 117 -23.46 0.77 -13.50
C PHE A 117 -23.18 2.26 -13.20
N PRO A 118 -22.02 2.81 -13.58
CA PRO A 118 -21.02 2.28 -14.52
C PRO A 118 -19.84 1.53 -13.90
N ILE A 119 -19.78 1.31 -12.59
CA ILE A 119 -18.57 0.81 -11.90
C ILE A 119 -18.48 -0.72 -11.98
N SER A 120 -19.62 -1.38 -11.89
CA SER A 120 -19.75 -2.82 -12.06
C SER A 120 -21.03 -3.14 -12.81
N TRP A 121 -21.05 -4.30 -13.44
CA TRP A 121 -22.23 -4.85 -14.09
C TRP A 121 -22.24 -6.35 -13.89
N GLU A 122 -23.38 -6.99 -14.20
CA GLU A 122 -23.44 -8.45 -14.23
C GLU A 122 -22.58 -8.97 -15.39
N ALA A 123 -21.35 -9.34 -15.05
CA ALA A 123 -20.40 -9.96 -15.95
C ALA A 123 -20.61 -11.49 -15.94
N SER A 124 -20.44 -12.10 -17.11
CA SER A 124 -20.36 -13.55 -17.23
C SER A 124 -19.22 -14.11 -16.36
N GLN A 125 -19.34 -15.34 -15.86
CA GLN A 125 -18.35 -15.98 -14.98
C GLN A 125 -17.03 -16.36 -15.70
N TYR A 126 -16.75 -15.79 -16.87
CA TYR A 126 -15.48 -15.96 -17.55
C TYR A 126 -14.43 -15.01 -16.98
N HIS A 127 -13.21 -15.51 -16.83
CA HIS A 127 -12.09 -14.76 -16.22
C HIS A 127 -11.81 -13.43 -16.93
N TYR A 128 -11.86 -13.38 -18.25
CA TYR A 128 -11.63 -12.14 -19.02
C TYR A 128 -12.74 -11.11 -18.82
N SER A 129 -13.98 -11.56 -18.61
CA SER A 129 -15.12 -10.67 -18.37
C SER A 129 -15.02 -10.01 -17.00
N LEU A 130 -14.59 -10.76 -15.98
CA LEU A 130 -14.34 -10.23 -14.64
C LEU A 130 -13.11 -9.30 -14.64
N LEU A 131 -12.00 -9.72 -15.27
CA LEU A 131 -10.79 -8.91 -15.36
C LEU A 131 -11.04 -7.56 -16.04
N SER A 132 -11.79 -7.54 -17.14
CA SER A 132 -12.12 -6.30 -17.85
C SER A 132 -13.01 -5.37 -17.02
N MET A 133 -13.94 -5.93 -16.24
CA MET A 133 -14.76 -5.15 -15.30
C MET A 133 -13.91 -4.55 -14.18
N ASP A 134 -13.02 -5.32 -13.56
CA ASP A 134 -12.16 -4.83 -12.47
C ASP A 134 -11.15 -3.78 -12.95
N LEU A 135 -10.58 -3.99 -14.15
CA LEU A 135 -9.73 -2.99 -14.81
C LEU A 135 -10.50 -1.71 -15.08
N TRP A 136 -11.73 -1.82 -15.58
CA TRP A 136 -12.59 -0.67 -15.81
C TRP A 136 -12.91 0.07 -14.50
N GLY A 137 -13.34 -0.63 -13.46
CA GLY A 137 -13.62 -0.03 -12.15
C GLY A 137 -12.40 0.71 -11.58
N THR A 138 -11.21 0.13 -11.72
CA THR A 138 -9.94 0.77 -11.31
C THR A 138 -9.67 2.04 -12.11
N VAL A 139 -9.79 1.99 -13.44
CA VAL A 139 -9.60 3.15 -14.32
C VAL A 139 -10.61 4.24 -14.00
N PHE A 140 -11.88 3.88 -13.79
CA PHE A 140 -12.94 4.80 -13.43
C PHE A 140 -12.60 5.57 -12.14
N TRP A 141 -12.19 4.87 -11.09
CA TRP A 141 -11.84 5.52 -9.82
C TRP A 141 -10.56 6.35 -9.90
N VAL A 142 -9.58 5.96 -10.72
CA VAL A 142 -8.42 6.81 -11.03
C VAL A 142 -8.85 8.10 -11.74
N LEU A 143 -9.80 8.03 -12.69
CA LEU A 143 -10.36 9.20 -13.35
C LEU A 143 -11.15 10.09 -12.38
N VAL A 144 -11.92 9.51 -11.46
CA VAL A 144 -12.60 10.28 -10.40
C VAL A 144 -11.57 10.99 -9.51
N GLY A 145 -10.51 10.30 -9.08
CA GLY A 145 -9.42 10.91 -8.32
C GLY A 145 -8.73 12.05 -9.08
N LEU A 146 -8.52 11.89 -10.39
CA LEU A 146 -8.01 12.93 -11.29
C LEU A 146 -8.94 14.15 -11.37
N VAL A 147 -10.25 13.94 -11.47
CA VAL A 147 -11.25 15.02 -11.51
C VAL A 147 -11.29 15.78 -10.19
N LEU A 148 -11.30 15.07 -9.06
CA LEU A 148 -11.25 15.67 -7.72
C LEU A 148 -9.98 16.50 -7.55
N TYR A 149 -8.84 15.98 -7.99
CA TYR A 149 -7.57 16.71 -7.97
C TYR A 149 -7.61 17.99 -8.82
N LYS A 150 -8.10 17.91 -10.07
CA LYS A 150 -8.23 19.07 -10.96
C LYS A 150 -9.17 20.14 -10.38
N LYS A 151 -10.22 19.71 -9.68
CA LYS A 151 -11.15 20.62 -8.97
C LYS A 151 -10.65 21.09 -7.60
N ARG A 152 -9.45 20.66 -7.17
CA ARG A 152 -8.84 20.99 -5.87
C ARG A 152 -9.73 20.60 -4.67
N ILE A 153 -10.52 19.54 -4.81
CA ILE A 153 -11.36 19.00 -3.75
C ILE A 153 -10.57 17.90 -3.03
N PHE A 154 -10.32 18.12 -1.73
CA PHE A 154 -9.59 17.22 -0.87
C PHE A 154 -10.42 16.98 0.39
N ILE A 155 -10.98 15.77 0.51
CA ILE A 155 -11.80 15.37 1.64
C ILE A 155 -10.94 14.48 2.53
N THR A 156 -10.62 15.00 3.71
CA THR A 156 -9.91 14.30 4.78
C THR A 156 -10.84 14.19 5.98
N VAL A 157 -10.92 13.01 6.58
CA VAL A 157 -11.66 12.73 7.82
C VAL A 157 -10.70 12.72 8.99
#